data_AF-A0A1C2HRE8-F1
#
_entry.id   AF-A0A1C2HRE8-F1
#
_cell.length_a   1.000
_cell.length_b   1.000
_cell.length_c   1.000
_cell.angle_alpha   90.00
_cell.angle_beta   90.00
_cell.angle_gamma   90.00
#
_symmetry.space_group_name_H-M   'P 1'
#
loop_
_entity.id
_entity.type
_entity.pdbx_description
1 polymer ?
#
loop_
_entity_poly.entity_id
_entity_poly.type
_entity_poly.pdbx_seq_one_letter_code
_entity_poly.pdbx_strand_id
1 'polypeptide(L)'
;MKSIVKRYLGAFAVRVDDDCAYGENFIFGVDWHSSVTTPIGNAEGITVPMLARGMTAGWEYIAAEMIYDHAASTDKSIAFVEGATHVHTPCKPCEAMPERNRPLLVIIARILSTATGR
;
A
#
# COMPACT_ATOMS: atom_id res chain seq x y z
N MET A 1 26.37 2.86 -13.06
CA MET A 1 25.54 2.55 -14.25
C MET A 1 24.81 3.82 -14.66
N LYS A 2 25.00 4.33 -15.88
CA LYS A 2 24.40 5.60 -16.32
C LYS A 2 22.94 5.36 -16.75
N SER A 3 21.97 6.03 -16.14
CA SER A 3 20.59 6.02 -16.62
C SER A 3 20.47 6.96 -17.82
N ILE A 4 19.67 6.56 -18.80
CA ILE A 4 19.22 7.43 -19.89
C ILE A 4 17.72 7.65 -19.72
N VAL A 5 17.20 8.78 -20.22
CA VAL A 5 15.78 9.13 -20.11
C VAL A 5 14.87 7.98 -20.53
N LYS A 6 15.14 7.36 -21.70
CA LYS A 6 14.35 6.23 -22.21
C LYS A 6 14.31 5.04 -21.25
N ARG A 7 15.42 4.75 -20.57
CA ARG A 7 15.50 3.66 -19.58
C ARG A 7 14.74 4.00 -18.31
N TYR A 8 14.81 5.25 -17.85
CA TYR A 8 14.02 5.68 -16.69
C TYR A 8 12.53 5.56 -16.96
N LEU A 9 12.08 6.13 -18.09
CA LEU A 9 10.68 6.12 -18.50
C LEU A 9 10.13 4.71 -18.76
N GLY A 10 10.95 3.79 -19.27
CA GLY A 10 10.50 2.44 -19.59
C GLY A 10 10.51 1.44 -18.42
N ALA A 11 11.23 1.73 -17.32
CA ALA A 11 11.38 0.76 -16.23
C ALA A 11 10.88 1.27 -14.87
N PHE A 12 10.91 2.57 -14.63
CA PHE A 12 10.65 3.14 -13.30
C PHE A 12 9.48 4.12 -13.25
N ALA A 13 9.12 4.74 -14.39
CA ALA A 13 8.01 5.68 -14.42
C ALA A 13 6.67 4.92 -14.30
N VAL A 14 5.87 5.30 -13.31
CA VAL A 14 4.48 4.86 -13.19
C VAL A 14 3.61 5.73 -14.07
N ARG A 15 2.78 5.11 -14.91
CA ARG A 15 1.83 5.79 -15.79
C ARG A 15 0.47 5.86 -15.13
N VAL A 16 -0.30 6.87 -15.53
CA VAL A 16 -1.66 7.11 -15.08
C VAL A 16 -2.55 7.36 -16.30
N ASP A 17 -3.84 7.09 -16.17
CA ASP A 17 -4.84 7.46 -17.17
C ASP A 17 -5.46 8.84 -16.85
N ASP A 18 -6.39 9.28 -17.72
CA ASP A 18 -7.03 10.59 -17.63
C ASP A 18 -7.95 10.73 -16.39
N ASP A 19 -8.36 9.61 -15.78
CA ASP A 19 -9.27 9.55 -14.63
C ASP A 19 -8.51 9.41 -13.30
N CYS A 20 -7.18 9.55 -13.33
CA CYS A 20 -6.33 9.40 -12.15
C CYS A 20 -6.73 10.35 -11.02
N ALA A 21 -7.10 9.75 -9.88
CA ALA A 21 -7.52 10.47 -8.69
C ALA A 21 -7.05 9.75 -7.43
N TYR A 22 -6.85 10.51 -6.36
CA TYR A 22 -6.53 9.98 -5.05
C TYR A 22 -7.28 10.75 -3.96
N GLY A 23 -7.53 10.08 -2.84
CA GLY A 23 -8.20 10.64 -1.67
C GLY A 23 -7.68 10.03 -0.38
N GLU A 24 -8.47 10.14 0.69
CA GLU A 24 -8.08 9.67 2.01
C GLU A 24 -7.85 8.15 2.06
N ASN A 25 -8.61 7.39 1.27
CA ASN A 25 -8.63 5.92 1.31
C ASN A 25 -8.71 5.28 -0.08
N PHE A 26 -8.39 6.02 -1.14
CA PHE A 26 -8.42 5.49 -2.50
C PHE A 26 -7.37 6.12 -3.40
N ILE A 27 -6.93 5.33 -4.39
CA ILE A 27 -6.12 5.76 -5.54
C ILE A 27 -6.67 4.99 -6.74
N PHE A 28 -7.05 5.69 -7.81
CA PHE A 28 -7.54 5.11 -9.07
C PHE A 28 -6.81 5.71 -10.26
N GLY A 29 -6.97 5.07 -11.42
CA GLY A 29 -6.42 5.53 -12.69
C GLY A 29 -4.90 5.39 -12.81
N VAL A 30 -4.32 4.42 -12.09
CA VAL A 30 -2.88 4.12 -12.15
C VAL A 30 -2.66 2.81 -12.91
N ASP A 31 -1.77 2.83 -13.90
CA ASP A 31 -1.30 1.63 -14.57
C ASP A 31 -0.24 0.95 -13.70
N TRP A 32 -0.68 0.02 -12.86
CA TRP A 32 0.21 -0.70 -11.94
C TRP A 32 1.22 -1.63 -12.63
N HIS A 33 1.08 -1.88 -13.94
CA HIS A 33 2.02 -2.68 -14.74
C HIS A 33 3.05 -1.86 -15.52
N SER A 34 2.93 -0.53 -15.48
CA SER A 34 3.83 0.39 -16.21
C SER A 34 5.29 0.38 -15.73
N SER A 35 5.53 -0.10 -14.50
CA SER A 35 6.85 -0.07 -13.87
C SER A 35 7.13 -1.38 -13.14
N VAL A 36 8.35 -1.89 -13.29
CA VAL A 36 8.79 -3.15 -12.64
C VAL A 36 8.95 -3.00 -11.13
N THR A 37 8.98 -1.76 -10.63
CA THR A 37 9.11 -1.47 -9.21
C THR A 37 7.77 -1.29 -8.51
N THR A 38 6.65 -1.59 -9.17
CA THR A 38 5.31 -1.43 -8.60
C THR A 38 4.88 -2.71 -7.88
N PRO A 39 4.90 -2.75 -6.53
CA PRO A 39 4.56 -3.96 -5.80
C PRO A 39 3.10 -4.39 -5.99
N ILE A 40 2.18 -3.46 -6.26
CA ILE A 40 0.74 -3.73 -6.44
C ILE A 40 0.52 -4.63 -7.67
N GLY A 41 0.99 -4.22 -8.85
CA GLY A 41 0.89 -5.03 -10.07
C GLY A 41 1.75 -6.29 -10.02
N ASN A 42 2.90 -6.26 -9.33
CA ASN A 42 3.73 -7.45 -9.14
C ASN A 42 3.04 -8.52 -8.26
N ALA A 43 2.21 -8.10 -7.30
CA ALA A 43 1.52 -9.00 -6.38
C ALA A 43 0.48 -9.89 -7.08
N GLU A 44 -0.04 -9.46 -8.23
CA GLU A 44 -1.00 -10.22 -9.04
C GLU A 44 -0.43 -11.56 -9.53
N GLY A 45 0.90 -11.72 -9.57
CA GLY A 45 1.57 -12.98 -9.88
C GLY A 45 1.78 -13.91 -8.67
N ILE A 46 1.53 -13.46 -7.45
CA ILE A 46 1.76 -14.23 -6.23
C ILE A 46 0.57 -15.15 -5.98
N THR A 47 0.75 -16.44 -6.24
CA THR A 47 -0.29 -17.48 -6.10
C THR A 47 -0.09 -18.42 -4.90
N VAL A 48 0.99 -18.21 -4.14
CA VAL A 48 1.33 -18.96 -2.92
C VAL A 48 0.85 -18.21 -1.67
N PRO A 49 0.79 -18.85 -0.49
CA PRO A 49 0.39 -18.18 0.74
C PRO A 49 1.18 -16.89 0.99
N MET A 50 0.48 -15.82 1.37
CA MET A 50 1.05 -14.47 1.48
C MET A 50 0.57 -13.72 2.72
N LEU A 51 1.48 -12.96 3.35
CA LEU A 51 1.15 -11.95 4.36
C LEU A 51 1.50 -10.56 3.81
N ALA A 52 0.50 -9.71 3.60
CA ALA A 52 0.71 -8.28 3.39
C ALA A 52 0.87 -7.60 4.75
N ARG A 53 1.84 -6.68 4.88
CA ARG A 53 2.05 -5.93 6.12
C ARG A 53 2.10 -4.44 5.83
N GLY A 54 1.28 -3.68 6.56
CA GLY A 54 1.25 -2.22 6.53
C GLY A 54 1.78 -1.60 7.81
N MET A 55 2.04 -0.31 7.74
CA MET A 55 2.47 0.52 8.87
C MET A 55 1.57 1.75 8.93
N THR A 56 1.05 2.06 10.12
CA THR A 56 -0.06 3.02 10.24
C THR A 56 0.41 4.46 10.44
N ALA A 57 1.69 4.70 10.73
CA ALA A 57 2.23 6.06 10.82
C ALA A 57 2.86 6.50 9.49
N GLY A 58 2.01 6.57 8.46
CA GLY A 58 2.37 6.95 7.11
C GLY A 58 1.27 6.58 6.10
N TRP A 59 1.64 6.42 4.84
CA TRP A 59 0.73 6.05 3.74
C TRP A 59 0.84 4.56 3.38
N GLU A 60 1.77 3.85 4.04
CA GLU A 60 2.12 2.46 3.76
C GLU A 60 1.00 1.48 4.11
N TYR A 61 0.03 1.89 4.93
CA TYR A 61 -1.18 1.11 5.14
C TYR A 61 -1.98 0.94 3.83
N ILE A 62 -2.12 2.00 3.01
CA ILE A 62 -2.83 1.96 1.72
C ILE A 62 -2.08 1.04 0.76
N ALA A 63 -0.75 1.12 0.72
CA ALA A 63 0.05 0.24 -0.13
C ALA A 63 -0.13 -1.24 0.24
N ALA A 64 -0.17 -1.56 1.54
CA ALA A 64 -0.40 -2.92 2.02
C ALA A 64 -1.81 -3.43 1.66
N GLU A 65 -2.84 -2.58 1.78
CA GLU A 65 -4.20 -2.91 1.36
C GLU A 65 -4.28 -3.16 -0.14
N MET A 66 -3.72 -2.28 -0.97
CA MET A 66 -3.74 -2.47 -2.43
C MET A 66 -2.97 -3.72 -2.86
N ILE A 67 -1.81 -4.01 -2.24
CA ILE A 67 -1.07 -5.26 -2.51
C ILE A 67 -1.92 -6.47 -2.10
N TYR A 68 -2.57 -6.42 -0.95
CA TYR A 68 -3.45 -7.49 -0.48
C TYR A 68 -4.61 -7.70 -1.47
N ASP A 69 -5.29 -6.64 -1.88
CA ASP A 69 -6.45 -6.70 -2.78
C ASP A 69 -6.07 -7.24 -4.16
N HIS A 70 -4.94 -6.78 -4.73
CA HIS A 70 -4.46 -7.21 -6.05
C HIS A 70 -3.81 -8.61 -6.06
N ALA A 71 -3.32 -9.12 -4.93
CA ALA A 71 -2.65 -10.42 -4.93
C ALA A 71 -3.59 -11.55 -5.37
N ALA A 72 -3.10 -12.40 -6.29
CA ALA A 72 -3.85 -13.57 -6.78
C ALA A 72 -3.91 -14.73 -5.78
N SER A 73 -3.16 -14.65 -4.67
CA SER A 73 -3.14 -15.67 -3.64
C SER A 73 -4.53 -15.82 -3.00
N THR A 74 -4.98 -17.06 -2.92
CA THR A 74 -6.24 -17.43 -2.22
C THR A 74 -6.05 -17.61 -0.72
N ASP A 75 -4.82 -17.86 -0.28
CA ASP A 75 -4.41 -17.92 1.13
C ASP A 75 -3.59 -16.67 1.47
N LYS A 76 -4.30 -15.55 1.67
CA LYS A 76 -3.69 -14.26 1.98
C LYS A 76 -4.24 -13.66 3.26
N SER A 77 -3.35 -13.10 4.06
CA SER A 77 -3.66 -12.33 5.26
C SER A 77 -3.02 -10.94 5.20
N ILE A 78 -3.56 -10.00 5.99
CA ILE A 78 -3.01 -8.65 6.15
C ILE A 78 -2.85 -8.33 7.64
N ALA A 79 -1.75 -7.67 7.99
CA ALA A 79 -1.49 -7.19 9.35
C ALA A 79 -0.91 -5.78 9.33
N PHE A 80 -1.12 -5.02 10.41
CA PHE A 80 -0.62 -3.67 10.54
C PHE A 80 0.21 -3.50 11.80
N VAL A 81 1.31 -2.76 11.69
CA VAL A 81 2.10 -2.33 12.85
C VAL A 81 1.69 -0.91 13.20
N GLU A 82 0.94 -0.79 14.29
CA GLU A 82 0.43 0.49 14.76
C GLU A 82 1.55 1.46 15.14
N GLY A 83 1.48 2.69 14.63
CA GLY A 83 2.44 3.74 14.94
C GLY A 83 3.82 3.62 14.27
N ALA A 84 4.04 2.60 13.44
CA ALA A 84 5.30 2.41 12.72
C ALA A 84 5.37 3.23 11.41
N THR A 85 6.59 3.63 11.04
CA THR A 85 6.93 4.27 9.75
C THR A 85 7.31 3.23 8.68
N HIS A 86 7.65 3.69 7.47
CA HIS A 86 8.18 2.86 6.37
C HIS A 86 9.29 1.87 6.80
N VAL A 87 10.15 2.27 7.73
CA VAL A 87 11.30 1.47 8.18
C VAL A 87 11.01 0.69 9.47
N HIS A 88 9.73 0.48 9.80
CA HIS A 88 9.27 -0.26 10.99
C HIS A 88 9.73 0.33 12.33
N THR A 89 10.07 1.62 12.37
CA THR A 89 10.37 2.32 13.62
C THR A 89 9.18 3.18 14.06
N PRO A 90 9.02 3.45 15.37
CA PRO A 90 7.96 4.34 15.84
C PRO A 90 8.05 5.73 15.20
N CYS A 91 6.91 6.28 14.77
CA CYS A 91 6.84 7.66 14.30
C CYS A 91 6.88 8.64 15.47
N LYS A 92 8.08 9.11 15.83
CA LYS A 92 8.27 10.11 16.89
C LYS A 92 7.46 11.40 16.69
N PRO A 93 7.39 11.99 15.48
CA PRO A 93 6.54 13.17 15.26
C PRO A 93 5.04 12.92 15.48
N CYS A 94 4.59 11.69 15.23
CA CYS A 94 3.17 11.31 15.37
C CYS A 94 2.74 11.17 16.84
N GLU A 95 3.68 10.99 17.77
CA GLU A 95 3.40 10.90 19.22
C GLU A 95 2.84 12.23 19.78
N ALA A 96 3.22 13.37 19.20
CA ALA A 96 2.76 14.70 19.61
C ALA A 96 1.41 15.08 18.98
N MET A 97 0.84 14.23 18.13
CA MET A 97 -0.35 14.55 17.35
C MET A 97 -1.62 14.24 18.18
N PRO A 98 -2.61 15.16 18.25
CA PRO A 98 -3.86 14.91 18.97
C PRO A 98 -4.56 13.67 18.44
N GLU A 99 -5.22 12.92 19.33
CA GLU A 99 -5.74 11.56 19.05
C GLU A 99 -6.76 11.53 17.90
N ARG A 100 -7.49 12.63 17.71
CA ARG A 100 -8.41 12.88 16.60
C ARG A 100 -7.75 12.90 15.21
N ASN A 101 -6.44 13.18 15.15
CA ASN A 101 -5.68 13.28 13.91
C ASN A 101 -4.73 12.08 13.72
N ARG A 102 -4.86 11.04 14.55
CA ARG A 102 -4.12 9.80 14.33
C ARG A 102 -4.79 9.03 13.20
N PRO A 103 -4.09 8.60 12.14
CA PRO A 103 -4.63 7.80 11.03
C PRO A 103 -5.23 6.42 11.44
N LEU A 104 -5.34 6.13 12.74
CA LEU A 104 -5.87 4.90 13.30
C LEU A 104 -7.35 4.62 13.01
N LEU A 105 -8.16 5.66 12.77
CA LEU A 105 -9.63 5.46 12.72
C LEU A 105 -10.09 4.67 11.48
N VAL A 106 -9.35 4.72 10.37
CA VAL A 106 -9.68 4.00 9.13
C VAL A 106 -9.25 2.52 9.23
N ILE A 107 -8.16 2.24 9.94
CA ILE A 107 -7.49 0.93 9.94
C ILE A 107 -8.20 -0.09 10.84
N ILE A 108 -8.69 0.32 12.01
CA ILE A 108 -9.42 -0.59 12.92
C ILE A 108 -10.75 -1.07 12.32
N ALA A 109 -11.45 -0.22 11.56
CA ALA A 109 -12.75 -0.57 10.98
C ALA A 109 -12.63 -1.65 9.87
N ARG A 110 -11.56 -1.64 9.07
CA ARG A 110 -11.33 -2.65 8.01
C ARG A 110 -10.73 -3.95 8.52
N ILE A 111 -9.84 -3.92 9.51
CA ILE A 111 -9.28 -5.15 10.13
C ILE A 111 -10.40 -6.01 10.74
N LEU A 112 -11.41 -5.39 11.37
CA LEU A 112 -12.55 -6.13 11.92
C LEU A 112 -13.44 -6.74 10.83
N SER A 113 -13.57 -6.09 9.67
CA SER A 113 -14.38 -6.60 8.55
C SER A 113 -13.72 -7.75 7.80
N THR A 114 -12.38 -7.82 7.73
CA THR A 114 -11.66 -8.92 7.07
C THR A 114 -11.39 -10.10 8.02
N ALA A 115 -11.33 -9.87 9.32
CA ALA A 115 -11.27 -10.94 10.33
C ALA A 115 -12.63 -11.62 10.58
N THR A 116 -13.74 -10.94 10.27
CA THR A 116 -15.08 -11.50 10.36
C THR A 116 -15.57 -11.89 8.97
N GLY A 117 -15.08 -13.00 8.44
CA GLY A 117 -15.69 -13.63 7.28
C GLY A 117 -17.17 -13.94 7.52
N ARG A 118 -18.04 -13.02 7.08
CA ARG A 118 -19.46 -13.19 6.77
C ARG A 118 -19.80 -12.33 5.56
#